data_AF-A0A7S0DEB7-F1
#
_entry.id   AF-A0A7S0DEB7-F1
#
_cell.length_a   1.000
_cell.length_b   1.000
_cell.length_c   1.000
_cell.angle_alpha   90.00
_cell.angle_beta   90.00
_cell.angle_gamma   90.00
#
_symmetry.space_group_name_H-M   'P 1'
#
loop_
_entity.id
_entity.type
_entity.pdbx_description
1 polymer ?
#
loop_
_entity_poly.entity_id
_entity_poly.type
_entity_poly.pdbx_seq_one_letter_code
_entity_poly.pdbx_strand_id
1 'polypeptide(L)'
;KVLSLLTPAVRPLVNWNAERRLAAAVNVADVRDAAKARAHKMVFDYLDAGADDEITLRRNKDAFSQIELHYRVLAGLKPPLDLSTRIMGNDVDVPFFPSPTAGSMMFHRDGEKGVARAARSHGAMYCLSTM
;
A
#
# COMPACT_ATOMS: atom_id res chain seq x y z
N LYS A 1 -26.93 -0.86 8.91
CA LYS A 1 -27.21 -0.77 10.37
C LYS A 1 -27.53 -2.13 11.02
N VAL A 2 -27.97 -3.16 10.29
CA VAL A 2 -28.23 -4.51 10.89
C VAL A 2 -26.96 -5.36 11.03
N LEU A 3 -25.96 -5.17 10.16
CA LEU A 3 -24.70 -5.96 10.16
C LEU A 3 -23.70 -5.59 11.28
N SER A 4 -23.89 -4.49 12.00
CA SER A 4 -23.00 -4.10 13.12
C SER A 4 -23.25 -4.92 14.40
N LEU A 5 -24.33 -5.71 14.45
CA LEU A 5 -24.62 -6.63 15.55
C LEU A 5 -23.85 -7.96 15.45
N LEU A 6 -23.28 -8.26 14.28
CA LEU A 6 -22.47 -9.45 14.03
C LEU A 6 -20.96 -9.18 14.12
N THR A 7 -20.56 -7.93 14.39
CA THR A 7 -19.17 -7.61 14.71
C THR A 7 -18.85 -8.25 16.06
N PRO A 8 -17.91 -9.20 16.15
CA PRO A 8 -17.59 -9.81 17.42
C PRO A 8 -17.08 -8.72 18.38
N ALA A 9 -17.67 -8.65 19.57
CA ALA A 9 -17.26 -7.72 20.63
C ALA A 9 -15.79 -7.92 21.06
N VAL A 10 -15.23 -9.08 20.72
CA VAL A 10 -13.83 -9.45 20.96
C VAL A 10 -13.13 -9.53 19.61
N ARG A 11 -12.05 -8.74 19.45
CA ARG A 11 -11.19 -8.82 18.27
C ARG A 11 -10.62 -10.25 18.17
N PRO A 12 -10.78 -10.96 17.04
CA PRO A 12 -10.30 -12.33 16.93
C PRO A 12 -8.78 -12.37 17.10
N LEU A 13 -8.30 -13.14 18.08
CA LEU A 13 -6.87 -13.31 18.39
C LEU A 13 -6.06 -13.83 17.19
N VAL A 14 -6.73 -14.45 16.22
CA VAL A 14 -6.17 -15.07 15.02
C VAL A 14 -5.30 -14.11 14.20
N ASN A 15 -5.55 -12.79 14.26
CA ASN A 15 -4.74 -11.77 13.54
C ASN A 15 -3.87 -10.90 14.46
N TRP A 16 -3.82 -11.15 15.77
CA TRP A 16 -3.14 -10.27 16.73
C TRP A 16 -1.68 -9.98 16.36
N ASN A 17 -0.92 -11.02 16.00
CA ASN A 17 0.49 -10.88 15.64
C ASN A 17 0.70 -10.12 14.33
N ALA A 18 -0.23 -10.22 13.38
CA ALA A 18 -0.16 -9.48 12.12
C ALA A 18 -0.49 -8.00 12.34
N GLU A 19 -1.55 -7.71 13.11
CA GLU A 19 -1.93 -6.35 13.48
C GLU A 19 -0.84 -5.65 14.28
N ARG A 20 -0.22 -6.35 15.24
CA ARG A 20 0.90 -5.80 16.03
C ARG A 20 2.11 -5.48 15.16
N ARG A 21 2.47 -6.35 14.21
CA ARG A 21 3.59 -6.08 13.28
C ARG A 21 3.29 -4.89 12.38
N LEU A 22 2.07 -4.80 11.86
CA LEU A 22 1.64 -3.67 11.04
C LEU A 22 1.64 -2.36 11.84
N ALA A 23 1.18 -2.37 13.10
CA ALA A 23 1.20 -1.21 13.97
C ALA A 23 2.62 -0.77 14.36
N ALA A 24 3.58 -1.69 14.34
CA ALA A 24 4.99 -1.40 14.61
C ALA A 24 5.79 -1.01 13.35
N ALA A 25 5.20 -1.12 12.15
CA ALA A 25 5.86 -0.80 10.90
C ALA A 25 6.11 0.72 10.78
N VAL A 26 7.35 1.10 10.50
CA VAL A 26 7.76 2.50 10.34
C VAL A 26 7.95 2.84 8.86
N ASN A 27 8.27 1.85 8.03
CA ASN A 27 8.45 2.01 6.60
C ASN A 27 7.78 0.88 5.80
N VAL A 28 7.81 0.99 4.47
CA VAL A 28 7.19 0.01 3.56
C VAL A 28 7.87 -1.36 3.62
N ALA A 29 9.17 -1.44 3.92
CA ALA A 29 9.86 -2.72 4.09
C ALA A 29 9.36 -3.49 5.31
N ASP A 30 9.05 -2.79 6.42
CA ASP A 30 8.44 -3.41 7.60
C ASP A 30 7.04 -3.97 7.28
N VAL A 31 6.26 -3.25 6.46
CA VAL A 31 4.94 -3.74 6.00
C VAL A 31 5.10 -5.00 5.15
N ARG A 32 6.11 -5.05 4.28
CA ARG A 32 6.45 -6.24 3.49
C ARG A 32 6.85 -7.40 4.39
N ASP A 33 7.66 -7.19 5.41
CA ASP A 33 8.08 -8.25 6.33
C ASP A 33 6.91 -8.76 7.19
N ALA A 34 6.00 -7.86 7.60
CA ALA A 34 4.76 -8.23 8.25
C ALA A 34 3.87 -9.09 7.33
N ALA A 35 3.80 -8.75 6.04
CA ALA A 35 3.07 -9.54 5.04
C ALA A 35 3.73 -10.92 4.82
N LYS A 36 5.06 -10.99 4.71
CA LYS A 36 5.82 -12.24 4.58
C LYS A 36 5.59 -13.20 5.74
N ALA A 37 5.50 -12.67 6.96
CA ALA A 37 5.23 -13.46 8.16
C ALA A 37 3.77 -13.96 8.26
N ARG A 38 2.85 -13.39 7.49
CA ARG A 38 1.41 -13.72 7.52
C ARG A 38 0.99 -14.60 6.33
N ALA A 39 1.46 -14.29 5.14
CA ALA A 39 1.01 -14.93 3.90
C ALA A 39 1.63 -16.32 3.71
N HIS A 40 0.92 -17.20 3.02
CA HIS A 40 1.50 -18.46 2.57
C HIS A 40 2.67 -18.18 1.61
N LYS A 41 3.77 -18.92 1.73
CA LYS A 41 5.01 -18.65 0.97
C LYS A 41 4.78 -18.49 -0.53
N MET A 42 4.07 -19.43 -1.16
CA MET A 42 3.79 -19.34 -2.61
C MET A 42 3.05 -18.06 -3.03
N VAL A 43 2.11 -17.60 -2.18
CA VAL A 43 1.35 -16.38 -2.46
C VAL A 43 2.26 -15.16 -2.30
N PHE A 44 3.05 -15.11 -1.23
CA PHE A 44 3.99 -14.01 -1.01
C PHE A 44 5.03 -13.91 -2.13
N ASP A 45 5.65 -15.03 -2.50
CA ASP A 45 6.68 -15.06 -3.55
C ASP A 45 6.10 -14.62 -4.91
N TYR A 46 4.83 -14.95 -5.21
CA TYR A 46 4.17 -14.47 -6.45
C TYR A 46 4.08 -12.94 -6.51
N LEU A 47 3.83 -12.26 -5.38
CA LEU A 47 3.72 -10.80 -5.34
C LEU A 47 5.07 -10.09 -5.31
N ASP A 48 6.01 -10.68 -4.58
CA ASP A 48 7.25 -10.01 -4.18
C ASP A 48 8.40 -10.22 -5.19
N ALA A 49 8.30 -11.28 -6.02
CA ALA A 49 9.35 -11.65 -6.95
C ALA A 49 9.43 -10.76 -8.20
N GLY A 50 10.61 -10.75 -8.80
CA GLY A 50 10.89 -10.20 -10.13
C GLY A 50 11.09 -11.29 -11.19
N ALA A 51 11.43 -10.88 -12.41
CA ALA A 51 11.83 -11.82 -13.46
C ALA A 51 13.25 -12.35 -13.24
N ASP A 52 13.45 -13.64 -13.55
CA ASP A 52 14.73 -14.36 -13.54
C ASP A 52 15.54 -14.17 -12.25
N ASP A 53 16.70 -13.52 -12.35
CA ASP A 53 17.64 -13.27 -11.24
C ASP A 53 17.34 -11.98 -10.46
N GLU A 54 16.23 -11.32 -10.79
CA GLU A 54 15.71 -10.11 -10.18
C GLU A 54 16.68 -8.91 -10.22
N ILE A 55 17.65 -8.90 -11.15
CA ILE A 55 18.59 -7.78 -11.29
C ILE A 55 17.83 -6.46 -11.53
N THR A 56 16.83 -6.48 -12.41
CA THR A 56 16.03 -5.28 -12.72
C THR A 56 15.21 -4.81 -11.53
N LEU A 57 14.66 -5.73 -10.73
CA LEU A 57 13.91 -5.39 -9.52
C LEU A 57 14.80 -4.67 -8.50
N ARG A 58 16.04 -5.15 -8.30
CA ARG A 58 17.02 -4.47 -7.43
C ARG A 58 17.41 -3.11 -7.97
N ARG A 59 17.75 -3.02 -9.27
CA ARG A 59 18.11 -1.75 -9.93
C ARG A 59 17.02 -0.68 -9.80
N ASN A 60 15.75 -1.05 -9.94
CA ASN A 60 14.64 -0.10 -9.79
C ASN A 60 14.56 0.51 -8.38
N LYS A 61 14.89 -0.26 -7.35
CA LYS A 61 14.95 0.23 -5.96
C LYS A 61 16.19 1.11 -5.75
N ASP A 62 17.35 0.62 -6.18
CA ASP A 62 18.65 1.29 -5.97
C ASP A 62 18.74 2.63 -6.72
N ALA A 63 18.01 2.79 -7.83
CA ALA A 63 17.96 4.03 -8.60
C ALA A 63 17.51 5.24 -7.76
N PHE A 64 16.58 5.04 -6.81
CA PHE A 64 16.11 6.14 -5.96
C PHE A 64 17.15 6.59 -4.94
N SER A 65 18.07 5.69 -4.52
CA SER A 65 19.18 6.04 -3.62
C SER A 65 20.21 6.95 -4.29
N GLN A 66 20.17 7.10 -5.61
CA GLN A 66 21.03 8.01 -6.37
C GLN A 66 20.46 9.45 -6.42
N ILE A 67 19.24 9.66 -5.92
CA ILE A 67 18.56 10.97 -5.95
C ILE A 67 18.71 11.64 -4.58
N GLU A 68 19.32 12.81 -4.56
CA GLU A 68 19.46 13.62 -3.35
C GLU A 68 18.33 14.66 -3.26
N LEU A 69 17.71 14.77 -2.08
CA LEU A 69 16.74 15.81 -1.79
C LEU A 69 17.45 17.02 -1.17
N HIS A 70 17.45 18.14 -1.88
CA HIS A 70 18.05 19.37 -1.39
C HIS A 70 17.08 20.10 -0.46
N TYR A 71 17.43 20.16 0.83
CA TYR A 71 16.62 20.87 1.81
C TYR A 71 16.64 22.39 1.57
N ARG A 72 15.47 23.02 1.53
CA ARG A 72 15.32 24.48 1.38
C ARG A 72 14.83 25.09 2.69
N VAL A 73 15.68 25.91 3.30
CA VAL A 73 15.40 26.62 4.56
C VAL A 73 14.54 27.85 4.30
N LEU A 74 13.56 28.13 5.17
CA LEU A 74 12.68 29.32 5.10
C LEU A 74 11.97 29.50 3.75
N ALA A 75 11.58 28.39 3.11
CA ALA A 75 10.99 28.38 1.77
C ALA A 75 9.56 28.97 1.66
N GLY A 76 9.04 29.62 2.72
CA GLY A 76 7.72 30.25 2.70
C GLY A 76 6.54 29.28 2.65
N LEU A 77 6.75 28.01 3.00
CA LEU A 77 5.70 27.00 3.04
C LEU A 77 4.68 27.33 4.14
N LYS A 78 3.39 27.23 3.81
CA LYS A 78 2.29 27.39 4.76
C LYS A 78 1.63 26.03 4.99
N PRO A 79 1.74 25.44 6.20
CA PRO A 79 0.98 24.26 6.55
C PRO A 79 -0.53 24.56 6.62
N PRO A 80 -1.41 23.60 6.26
CA PRO A 80 -1.08 22.25 5.76
C PRO A 80 -0.56 22.28 4.32
N LEU A 81 0.35 21.36 3.98
CA LEU A 81 0.80 21.19 2.61
C LEU A 81 -0.33 20.59 1.77
N ASP A 82 -0.62 21.23 0.64
CA ASP A 82 -1.57 20.71 -0.34
C ASP A 82 -0.87 19.73 -1.28
N LEU A 83 -1.32 18.48 -1.25
CA LEU A 83 -0.85 17.40 -2.11
C LEU A 83 -1.80 17.15 -3.29
N SER A 84 -2.90 17.91 -3.37
CA SER A 84 -3.88 17.75 -4.42
C SER A 84 -3.31 18.09 -5.79
N THR A 85 -3.75 17.36 -6.80
CA THR A 85 -3.30 17.55 -8.18
C THR A 85 -4.32 16.99 -9.16
N ARG A 86 -4.03 17.09 -10.46
CA ARG A 86 -4.83 16.48 -11.52
C ARG A 86 -4.05 15.37 -12.20
N ILE A 87 -4.64 14.17 -12.25
CA ILE A 87 -4.08 13.04 -12.99
C ILE A 87 -5.10 12.61 -14.04
N MET A 88 -4.67 12.57 -15.31
CA MET A 88 -5.54 12.25 -16.45
C MET A 88 -6.84 13.09 -16.49
N GLY A 89 -6.77 14.35 -16.05
CA GLY A 89 -7.92 15.26 -16.02
C GLY A 89 -8.85 15.10 -14.80
N ASN A 90 -8.56 14.21 -13.85
CA ASN A 90 -9.34 14.04 -12.63
C ASN A 90 -8.63 14.70 -11.45
N ASP A 91 -9.39 15.40 -10.61
CA ASP A 91 -8.88 15.95 -9.35
C ASP A 91 -8.67 14.82 -8.34
N VAL A 92 -7.51 14.83 -7.67
CA VAL A 92 -7.10 13.86 -6.64
C VAL A 92 -6.45 14.58 -5.46
N ASP A 93 -6.55 13.99 -4.27
CA ASP A 93 -6.00 14.59 -3.04
C ASP A 93 -4.51 14.26 -2.84
N VAL A 94 -3.99 13.28 -3.58
CA VAL A 94 -2.58 12.84 -3.52
C VAL A 94 -2.01 12.55 -4.92
N PRO A 95 -0.69 12.76 -5.14
CA PRO A 95 -0.07 12.67 -6.46
C PRO A 95 0.33 11.23 -6.84
N PHE A 96 -0.35 10.21 -6.31
CA PHE A 96 -0.11 8.81 -6.62
C PHE A 96 -1.39 8.00 -6.46
N PHE A 97 -1.39 6.79 -7.02
CA PHE A 97 -2.50 5.85 -6.89
C PHE A 97 -2.00 4.41 -6.94
N PRO A 98 -2.77 3.43 -6.43
CA PRO A 98 -2.42 2.03 -6.53
C PRO A 98 -2.36 1.58 -8.00
N SER A 99 -1.22 1.00 -8.40
CA SER A 99 -1.05 0.38 -9.72
C SER A 99 -1.95 -0.84 -9.87
N PRO A 100 -2.39 -1.17 -11.10
CA PRO A 100 -3.19 -2.38 -11.32
C PRO A 100 -2.39 -3.61 -10.90
N THR A 101 -2.93 -4.37 -9.95
CA THR A 101 -2.30 -5.56 -9.37
C THR A 101 -3.32 -6.69 -9.38
N ALA A 102 -2.96 -7.82 -9.97
CA ALA A 102 -3.84 -8.98 -10.09
C ALA A 102 -3.85 -9.83 -8.81
N GLY A 103 -4.95 -10.56 -8.60
CA GLY A 103 -5.03 -11.59 -7.56
C GLY A 103 -5.05 -11.04 -6.13
N SER A 104 -5.63 -9.87 -5.88
CA SER A 104 -5.65 -9.25 -4.54
C SER A 104 -6.31 -10.16 -3.49
N MET A 105 -7.27 -11.00 -3.92
CA MET A 105 -7.94 -11.99 -3.07
C MET A 105 -7.02 -13.11 -2.54
N MET A 106 -5.88 -13.37 -3.19
CA MET A 106 -4.89 -14.32 -2.67
C MET A 106 -4.25 -13.80 -1.37
N PHE A 107 -4.17 -12.47 -1.22
CA PHE A 107 -3.51 -11.80 -0.09
C PHE A 107 -4.49 -11.38 1.00
N HIS A 108 -5.71 -10.99 0.61
CA HIS A 108 -6.73 -10.55 1.55
C HIS A 108 -8.13 -10.86 1.06
N ARG A 109 -9.02 -11.27 1.99
CA ARG A 109 -10.42 -11.60 1.66
C ARG A 109 -11.22 -10.44 1.05
N ASP A 110 -10.83 -9.21 1.33
CA ASP A 110 -11.47 -8.02 0.74
C ASP A 110 -11.12 -7.82 -0.73
N GLY A 111 -10.03 -8.43 -1.21
CA GLY A 111 -9.53 -8.29 -2.57
C GLY A 111 -9.41 -6.84 -3.03
N GLU A 112 -9.77 -6.62 -4.28
CA GLU A 112 -9.71 -5.35 -5.00
C GLU A 112 -10.64 -4.31 -4.35
N LYS A 113 -11.75 -4.75 -3.75
CA LYS A 113 -12.67 -3.86 -3.02
C LYS A 113 -12.01 -3.22 -1.81
N GLY A 114 -11.10 -3.95 -1.15
CA GLY A 114 -10.30 -3.40 -0.05
C GLY A 114 -9.41 -2.26 -0.51
N VAL A 115 -8.68 -2.47 -1.61
CA VAL A 115 -7.78 -1.47 -2.20
C VAL A 115 -8.55 -0.26 -2.72
N ALA A 116 -9.67 -0.48 -3.42
CA ALA A 116 -10.52 0.59 -3.93
C ALA A 116 -11.12 1.45 -2.80
N ARG A 117 -11.52 0.84 -1.68
CA ARG A 117 -11.96 1.59 -0.48
C ARG A 117 -10.83 2.41 0.12
N ALA A 118 -9.62 1.83 0.21
CA ALA A 118 -8.45 2.54 0.72
C ALA A 118 -8.09 3.74 -0.16
N ALA A 119 -8.04 3.56 -1.49
CA ALA A 119 -7.80 4.64 -2.45
C ALA A 119 -8.85 5.76 -2.29
N ARG A 120 -10.14 5.40 -2.28
CA ARG A 120 -11.22 6.36 -2.08
C ARG A 120 -11.11 7.11 -0.75
N SER A 121 -10.73 6.45 0.34
CA SER A 121 -10.61 7.10 1.65
C SER A 121 -9.46 8.11 1.73
N HIS A 122 -8.49 8.04 0.82
CA HIS A 122 -7.35 8.96 0.72
C HIS A 122 -7.45 9.90 -0.49
N GLY A 123 -8.60 9.95 -1.17
CA GLY A 123 -8.79 10.79 -2.36
C GLY A 123 -7.88 10.43 -3.54
N ALA A 124 -7.38 9.19 -3.58
CA ALA A 124 -6.58 8.67 -4.67
C ALA A 124 -7.46 8.01 -5.75
N MET A 125 -6.99 8.02 -7.00
CA MET A 125 -7.57 7.16 -8.04
C MET A 125 -7.31 5.68 -7.74
N TYR A 126 -7.98 4.79 -8.46
CA TYR A 126 -7.73 3.36 -8.43
C TYR A 126 -7.72 2.79 -9.84
N CYS A 127 -6.67 2.03 -10.18
CA CYS A 127 -6.56 1.30 -11.43
C CYS A 127 -6.83 -0.19 -11.20
N LEU A 128 -7.86 -0.73 -11.86
CA LEU A 128 -8.28 -2.11 -11.71
C LEU A 128 -7.59 -3.02 -12.73
N SER A 129 -7.04 -4.13 -12.27
CA SER A 129 -6.55 -5.22 -13.11
C SER A 129 -7.72 -5.97 -13.78
N THR A 130 -7.53 -6.42 -15.02
CA THR A 130 -8.49 -7.32 -15.69
C THR A 130 -8.46 -8.75 -15.14
N MET A 131 -7.38 -9.09 -14.42
CA MET A 131 -7.09 -10.38 -13.79
C MET A 131 -7.24 -10.30 -12.28
#